data_AF-A0AAE3LNY2-F1
#
_entry.id   AF-A0AAE3LNY2-F1
#
_cell.length_a   1.000
_cell.length_b   1.000
_cell.length_c   1.000
_cell.angle_alpha   90.00
_cell.angle_beta   90.00
_cell.angle_gamma   90.00
#
_symmetry.space_group_name_H-M   'P 1'
#
loop_
_entity.id
_entity.type
_entity.pdbx_description
1 polymer ?
#
loop_
_entity_poly.entity_id
_entity_poly.type
_entity_poly.pdbx_seq_one_letter_code
_entity_poly.pdbx_strand_id
1 'polypeptide(L)'
;MERRLNDLAVVGTEIKDLVASTLKKVANIDRRYENGDIEERRLIVSSMFPDFLEFDGTQHRTPRLNSAIALIYQNNSKLQGKKNGTSLSFLDLSQEVTL
;
A
#
# COMPACT_ATOMS: atom_id res chain seq x y z
N MET A 1 -10.02 -20.32 -36.81
CA MET A 1 -9.27 -19.07 -36.61
C MET A 1 -10.12 -18.06 -35.82
N GLU A 2 -11.36 -17.82 -36.23
CA GLU A 2 -12.30 -16.90 -35.56
C GLU A 2 -12.59 -17.19 -34.08
N ARG A 3 -12.78 -18.46 -33.70
CA ARG A 3 -12.97 -18.84 -32.27
C ARG A 3 -11.83 -18.35 -31.38
N ARG A 4 -10.58 -18.54 -31.81
CA ARG A 4 -9.39 -18.09 -31.04
C ARG A 4 -9.30 -16.56 -30.94
N LEU A 5 -9.80 -15.84 -31.96
CA LEU A 5 -9.88 -14.37 -31.91
C LEU A 5 -10.90 -13.91 -30.86
N ASN A 6 -12.07 -14.54 -30.84
CA ASN A 6 -13.11 -14.24 -29.85
C ASN A 6 -12.66 -14.57 -28.43
N ASP A 7 -12.01 -15.73 -28.22
CA ASP A 7 -11.48 -16.11 -26.90
C ASP A 7 -10.44 -15.09 -26.41
N LEU A 8 -9.56 -14.61 -27.29
CA LEU A 8 -8.57 -13.59 -26.93
C LEU A 8 -9.22 -12.23 -26.61
N ALA A 9 -10.28 -11.86 -27.34
CA ALA A 9 -11.04 -10.65 -27.05
C ALA A 9 -11.75 -10.72 -25.70
N VAL A 10 -12.34 -11.87 -25.35
CA VAL A 10 -12.97 -12.14 -24.06
C VAL A 10 -11.96 -12.04 -22.91
N VAL A 11 -10.80 -12.69 -23.03
CA VAL A 11 -9.72 -12.59 -22.03
C VAL A 11 -9.28 -11.13 -21.86
N GLY A 12 -9.16 -10.38 -22.96
CA GLY A 12 -8.83 -8.97 -22.92
C GLY A 12 -9.85 -8.11 -22.18
N THR A 13 -11.15 -8.41 -22.29
CA THR A 13 -12.20 -7.73 -21.54
C THR A 13 -12.18 -8.07 -20.05
N GLU A 14 -12.00 -9.35 -19.70
CA GLU A 14 -11.93 -9.79 -18.30
C GLU A 14 -10.76 -9.15 -17.54
N ILE A 15 -9.59 -9.05 -18.19
CA ILE A 15 -8.42 -8.38 -17.61
C ILE A 15 -8.72 -6.90 -17.35
N LYS A 16 -9.37 -6.20 -18.28
CA LYS A 16 -9.73 -4.78 -18.11
C LYS A 16 -10.66 -4.58 -16.92
N ASP A 17 -11.68 -5.42 -16.80
CA ASP A 17 -12.66 -5.34 -15.72
C ASP A 17 -12.02 -5.66 -14.35
N LEU A 18 -11.11 -6.64 -14.32
CA LEU A 18 -10.33 -6.95 -13.13
C LEU A 18 -9.43 -5.78 -12.71
N VAL A 19 -8.74 -5.15 -13.66
CA VAL A 19 -7.88 -3.98 -13.39
C VAL A 19 -8.71 -2.80 -12.89
N ALA A 20 -9.81 -2.47 -13.55
CA ALA A 20 -10.68 -1.36 -13.17
C ALA A 20 -11.29 -1.55 -11.77
N SER A 21 -11.80 -2.75 -11.48
CA SER A 21 -12.37 -3.06 -10.17
C SER A 21 -11.32 -3.05 -9.06
N THR A 22 -10.10 -3.54 -9.33
CA THR A 22 -9.00 -3.51 -8.37
C THR A 22 -8.53 -2.08 -8.10
N LEU A 23 -8.39 -1.25 -9.13
CA LEU A 23 -8.01 0.15 -8.98
C LEU A 23 -9.03 0.91 -8.12
N LYS A 24 -10.33 0.69 -8.35
CA LYS A 24 -11.39 1.29 -7.54
C LYS A 24 -11.32 0.87 -6.06
N LYS A 25 -10.95 -0.38 -5.78
CA LYS A 25 -10.77 -0.87 -4.39
C LYS A 25 -9.56 -0.24 -3.72
N VAL A 26 -8.42 -0.14 -4.42
CA VAL A 26 -7.20 0.50 -3.90
C VAL A 26 -7.40 2.01 -3.69
N ALA A 27 -8.11 2.68 -4.60
CA ALA A 27 -8.35 4.13 -4.53
C ALA A 27 -9.24 4.56 -3.34
N ASN A 28 -10.01 3.64 -2.74
CA ASN A 28 -10.88 3.91 -1.60
C ASN A 28 -10.43 3.12 -0.35
N ILE A 29 -9.18 2.66 -0.32
CA ILE A 29 -8.68 1.78 0.75
C ILE A 29 -8.67 2.47 2.12
N ASP A 30 -8.46 3.79 2.14
CA ASP A 30 -8.56 4.67 3.31
C ASP A 30 -9.97 4.61 3.92
N ARG A 31 -10.99 4.92 3.13
CA ARG A 31 -12.39 4.89 3.57
C ARG A 31 -12.84 3.51 3.98
N ARG A 32 -12.36 2.47 3.29
CA ARG A 32 -12.67 1.08 3.64
C ARG A 32 -12.02 0.66 4.95
N TYR A 33 -10.82 1.12 5.25
CA TYR A 33 -10.18 0.86 6.54
C TYR A 33 -10.90 1.58 7.68
N GLU A 34 -11.24 2.85 7.50
CA GLU A 34 -11.93 3.66 8.52
C GLU A 34 -13.32 3.11 8.86
N ASN A 35 -14.10 2.74 7.84
CA ASN A 35 -15.50 2.32 8.00
C ASN A 35 -15.69 0.80 8.10
N GLY A 36 -14.68 0.00 7.76
CA GLY A 36 -14.77 -1.45 7.78
C GLY A 36 -14.74 -2.04 9.18
N ASP A 37 -15.24 -3.28 9.29
CA ASP A 37 -15.17 -4.05 10.53
C ASP A 37 -13.73 -4.53 10.83
N ILE A 38 -13.56 -5.21 11.97
CA ILE A 38 -12.24 -5.69 12.42
C ILE A 38 -11.60 -6.64 11.40
N GLU A 39 -12.40 -7.47 10.73
CA GLU A 39 -11.88 -8.45 9.77
C GLU A 39 -11.49 -7.77 8.45
N GLU A 40 -12.29 -6.81 7.98
CA GLU A 40 -11.92 -5.98 6.82
C GLU A 40 -10.64 -5.18 7.07
N ARG A 41 -10.52 -4.56 8.25
CA ARG A 41 -9.30 -3.84 8.65
C ARG A 41 -8.09 -4.76 8.66
N ARG A 42 -8.24 -5.95 9.24
CA ARG A 42 -7.18 -6.98 9.27
C ARG A 42 -6.77 -7.39 7.87
N LEU A 43 -7.73 -7.67 6.98
CA LEU A 43 -7.47 -8.04 5.59
C LEU A 43 -6.71 -6.95 4.83
N ILE A 44 -7.08 -5.68 5.02
CA ILE A 44 -6.37 -4.54 4.43
C ILE A 44 -4.93 -4.52 4.91
N VAL A 45 -4.68 -4.58 6.23
CA VAL A 45 -3.33 -4.55 6.80
C VAL A 45 -2.51 -5.76 6.34
N SER A 46 -3.06 -6.97 6.38
CA SER A 46 -2.40 -8.19 5.89
C SER A 46 -2.07 -8.13 4.40
N SER A 47 -2.86 -7.43 3.58
CA SER A 47 -2.57 -7.25 2.16
C SER A 47 -1.38 -6.30 1.90
N MET A 48 -1.18 -5.33 2.81
CA MET A 48 -0.07 -4.37 2.76
C MET A 48 1.23 -4.97 3.29
N PHE A 49 1.14 -5.86 4.27
CA PHE A 49 2.27 -6.48 4.97
C PHE A 49 2.19 -8.00 4.83
N PRO A 50 2.75 -8.59 3.76
CA PRO A 50 2.63 -10.01 3.46
C PRO A 50 3.31 -10.95 4.46
N ASP A 51 4.34 -10.51 5.19
CA ASP A 51 5.01 -11.38 6.16
C ASP A 51 4.42 -11.22 7.58
N PHE A 52 4.81 -12.11 8.48
CA PHE A 52 4.34 -12.07 9.86
C PHE A 52 4.95 -10.89 10.62
N LEU A 53 4.16 -10.31 11.54
CA LEU A 53 4.66 -9.35 12.51
C LEU A 53 5.68 -10.04 13.43
N GLU A 54 6.92 -9.54 13.40
CA GLU A 54 7.97 -10.02 14.28
C GLU A 54 8.00 -9.18 15.55
N PHE A 55 7.94 -9.86 16.70
CA PHE A 55 8.06 -9.25 18.03
C PHE A 55 9.32 -9.78 18.69
N ASP A 56 10.22 -8.88 19.10
CA ASP A 56 11.44 -9.24 19.83
C ASP A 56 11.27 -9.16 21.36
N GLY A 57 10.04 -8.90 21.83
CA GLY A 57 9.70 -8.72 23.24
C GLY A 57 9.79 -7.27 23.73
N THR A 58 10.40 -6.36 22.97
CA THR A 58 10.51 -4.93 23.29
C THR A 58 9.95 -4.03 22.19
N GLN A 59 10.13 -4.44 20.93
CA GLN A 59 9.71 -3.75 19.73
C GLN A 59 9.01 -4.74 18.80
N HIS A 60 8.26 -4.17 17.88
CA HIS A 60 7.67 -4.89 16.76
C HIS A 60 8.28 -4.34 15.48
N ARG A 61 8.73 -5.22 14.60
CA ARG A 61 9.17 -4.80 13.27
C ARG A 61 8.01 -5.06 12.32
N THR A 62 7.58 -4.02 11.61
CA THR A 62 6.68 -4.23 10.49
C THR A 62 7.44 -4.96 9.38
N PRO A 63 6.89 -6.07 8.87
CA PRO A 63 7.52 -6.83 7.82
C PRO A 63 7.54 -6.07 6.49
N ARG A 64 8.21 -6.64 5.49
CA ARG A 64 8.39 -6.05 4.16
C ARG A 64 7.05 -5.57 3.59
N LEU A 65 7.02 -4.34 3.08
CA LEU A 65 5.85 -3.79 2.40
C LEU A 65 5.57 -4.54 1.08
N ASN A 66 4.29 -4.77 0.78
CA ASN A 66 3.87 -5.25 -0.53
C ASN A 66 4.43 -4.34 -1.64
N SER A 67 4.98 -4.93 -2.71
CA SER A 67 5.68 -4.18 -3.77
C SER A 67 4.78 -3.19 -4.49
N ALA A 68 3.49 -3.51 -4.71
CA ALA A 68 2.55 -2.59 -5.32
C ALA A 68 2.32 -1.36 -4.45
N ILE A 69 2.20 -1.55 -3.13
CA ILE A 69 2.05 -0.47 -2.16
C ILE A 69 3.34 0.38 -2.09
N ALA A 70 4.51 -0.26 -2.10
CA ALA A 70 5.80 0.43 -2.14
C ALA A 70 5.93 1.36 -3.37
N LEU A 71 5.49 0.90 -4.55
CA LEU A 71 5.49 1.70 -5.78
C LEU A 71 4.54 2.91 -5.68
N ILE A 72 3.36 2.73 -5.06
CA ILE A 72 2.41 3.83 -4.82
C ILE A 72 3.06 4.89 -3.91
N TYR A 73 3.68 4.47 -2.80
CA TYR A 73 4.39 5.39 -1.90
C TYR A 73 5.56 6.10 -2.57
N GLN A 74 6.34 5.40 -3.40
CA GLN A 74 7.48 5.98 -4.12
C GLN A 74 7.04 7.00 -5.18
N ASN A 75 5.89 6.79 -5.84
CA ASN A 75 5.34 7.80 -6.74
C ASN A 75 4.85 9.01 -5.96
N ASN A 76 4.22 8.82 -4.79
CA ASN A 76 3.85 9.94 -3.93
C ASN A 76 5.05 10.76 -3.46
N SER A 77 6.20 10.15 -3.14
CA SER A 77 7.40 10.91 -2.76
C SER A 77 8.01 11.71 -3.91
N LYS A 78 7.80 11.29 -5.16
CA LYS A 78 8.15 12.06 -6.37
C LYS A 78 7.15 13.18 -6.67
N LEU A 79 5.89 13.04 -6.24
CA LEU A 79 4.83 14.04 -6.36
C LEU A 79 4.85 15.07 -5.22
N GLN A 80 5.43 14.73 -4.07
CA GLN A 80 5.76 15.69 -3.03
C GLN A 80 6.91 16.56 -3.54
N GLY A 81 6.59 17.78 -3.97
CA GLY A 81 7.60 18.78 -4.31
C GLY A 81 8.66 18.93 -3.21
N LYS A 82 9.84 19.44 -3.57
CA LYS A 82 10.99 19.65 -2.68
C LYS A 82 10.53 20.16 -1.31
N LYS A 83 10.47 19.26 -0.32
CA LYS A 83 9.98 19.58 1.03
C LYS A 83 11.12 20.30 1.75
N ASN A 84 11.29 21.59 1.47
CA ASN A 84 12.27 22.47 2.13
C ASN A 84 11.81 22.87 3.54
N GLY A 85 10.90 22.12 4.15
CA GLY A 85 10.43 22.37 5.51
C GLY A 85 11.42 21.79 6.49
N THR A 86 12.39 22.60 6.93
CA THR A 86 13.01 22.39 8.25
C THR A 86 11.86 22.36 9.26
N SER A 87 11.81 21.34 10.12
CA SER A 87 10.86 21.31 11.22
C SER A 87 10.99 22.60 12.04
N LEU A 88 9.85 23.20 12.42
CA LEU A 88 9.83 24.44 13.21
C LEU A 88 10.33 24.23 14.65
N SER A 89 10.53 22.98 15.08
CA SER A 89 10.96 22.65 16.44
C SER A 89 12.26 21.84 16.44
N PHE A 90 13.18 22.25 17.32
CA PHE A 90 14.46 21.57 17.57
C PHE A 90 14.28 20.13 18.10
N LEU A 91 13.11 19.82 18.68
CA LEU A 91 12.78 18.52 19.26
C LEU A 91 12.68 17.40 18.21
N ASP A 92 12.32 17.75 16.96
CA ASP A 92 12.17 16.78 15.87
C ASP A 92 13.52 16.31 15.28
N LEU A 93 14.65 16.88 15.72
CA LEU A 93 15.97 16.68 15.13
C LEU A 93 16.99 16.01 16.06
N SER A 94 16.65 15.71 17.31
CA SER A 94 17.60 15.07 18.22
C SER A 94 17.56 13.55 18.09
N GLN A 95 18.68 12.94 17.67
CA GLN A 95 18.93 11.53 17.96
C GLN A 95 19.44 11.41 19.39
N GLU A 96 18.78 10.59 20.20
CA GLU A 96 19.29 10.19 21.50
C GLU A 96 20.51 9.30 21.30
N VAL A 97 21.67 9.75 21.79
CA VAL A 97 22.87 8.92 21.91
C VAL A 97 22.95 8.49 23.37
N THR A 98 22.69 7.22 23.63
CA THR A 98 22.94 6.61 24.94
C THR A 98 24.43 6.27 25.07
N LEU A 99 24.94 6.45 26.30
CA LEU A 99 26.37 6.44 26.69
C LEU A 99 27.12 5.13 26.40
#